data_AF-A0A067PTP4-F1
#
_entry.id   AF-A0A067PTP4-F1
#
_cell.length_a   1.000
_cell.length_b   1.000
_cell.length_c   1.000
_cell.angle_alpha   90.00
_cell.angle_beta   90.00
_cell.angle_gamma   90.00
#
_symmetry.space_group_name_H-M   'P 1'
#
loop_
_entity.id
_entity.type
_entity.pdbx_description
1 polymer ?
#
loop_
_entity_poly.entity_id
_entity_poly.type
_entity_poly.pdbx_seq_one_letter_code
_entity_poly.pdbx_strand_id
1 'polypeptide(L)'
;MSSFLLRNLPSPIGLWSPAKDDSSNVSGDIAVALATLASPGYTGLRQEDLRAINLPDEYQRELKVMAEVRSYFEVSYQRVTDTIPLVIDVKFVKAVSKDLSPFLVSTLDLGSTNARSRCASYLAEEPHIAEKRKQLTAKKERLETVITELMNFGL
;
A
#
# COMPACT_ATOMS: atom_id res chain seq x y z
N MET A 1 -40.15 8.72 3.20
CA MET A 1 -38.98 9.64 3.21
C MET A 1 -37.90 9.02 2.34
N SER A 2 -37.50 9.76 1.30
CA SER A 2 -36.31 9.60 0.45
C SER A 2 -36.20 8.28 -0.35
N SER A 3 -36.40 8.18 -1.68
CA SER A 3 -35.94 9.03 -2.81
C SER A 3 -34.44 9.30 -2.77
N PHE A 4 -33.75 9.21 -3.93
CA PHE A 4 -32.28 9.25 -4.19
C PHE A 4 -31.60 7.85 -4.15
N LEU A 5 -30.92 7.28 -5.16
CA LEU A 5 -30.43 7.68 -6.49
C LEU A 5 -30.19 6.39 -7.32
N LEU A 6 -30.99 6.15 -8.37
CA LEU A 6 -30.61 5.32 -9.51
C LEU A 6 -30.88 6.14 -10.77
N ARG A 7 -30.00 7.10 -11.04
CA ARG A 7 -29.92 7.78 -12.34
C ARG A 7 -28.63 7.34 -13.02
N ASN A 8 -28.82 6.62 -14.11
CA ASN A 8 -28.01 6.68 -15.33
C ASN A 8 -26.51 6.35 -15.19
N LEU A 9 -26.22 5.05 -15.23
CA LEU A 9 -24.99 4.56 -15.85
C LEU A 9 -25.14 4.70 -17.37
N PRO A 10 -24.21 5.34 -18.09
CA PRO A 10 -24.21 5.27 -19.55
C PRO A 10 -23.80 3.85 -19.97
N SER A 11 -24.65 3.20 -20.76
CA SER A 11 -24.38 1.90 -21.37
C SER A 11 -23.18 1.99 -22.31
N PRO A 12 -22.21 1.06 -22.25
CA PRO A 12 -21.16 0.96 -23.25
C PRO A 12 -21.71 0.28 -24.50
N ILE A 13 -21.09 0.54 -25.65
CA ILE A 13 -21.37 -0.01 -26.98
C ILE A 13 -22.36 0.83 -27.80
N GLY A 14 -21.78 1.50 -28.79
CA GLY A 14 -22.41 2.52 -29.60
C GLY A 14 -23.48 2.00 -30.55
N LEU A 15 -24.57 2.75 -30.61
CA LEU A 15 -25.38 2.91 -31.81
C LEU A 15 -24.85 4.17 -32.50
N TRP A 16 -24.04 4.00 -33.54
CA TRP A 16 -23.78 5.06 -34.51
C TRP A 16 -25.15 5.53 -35.02
N SER A 17 -25.55 6.75 -34.66
CA SER A 17 -26.63 7.47 -35.33
C SER A 17 -26.00 8.22 -36.50
N PRO A 18 -26.43 8.03 -37.75
CA PRO A 18 -25.91 8.83 -38.85
C PRO A 18 -26.25 10.29 -38.56
N ALA A 19 -25.23 11.14 -38.51
CA ALA A 19 -25.42 12.58 -38.43
C ALA A 19 -26.32 13.02 -39.58
N LYS A 20 -27.36 13.78 -39.24
CA LYS A 20 -28.27 14.39 -40.21
C LYS A 20 -27.43 15.30 -41.11
N ASP A 21 -27.40 15.00 -42.41
CA ASP A 21 -26.74 15.83 -43.42
C ASP A 21 -27.59 17.10 -43.64
N ASP A 22 -27.40 18.09 -42.76
CA ASP A 22 -27.90 19.45 -42.95
C ASP A 22 -26.85 20.23 -43.76
N SER A 23 -26.79 19.97 -45.06
CA SER A 23 -25.78 20.48 -46.01
C SER A 23 -25.88 21.99 -46.34
N SER A 24 -26.56 22.81 -45.52
CA SER A 24 -26.85 24.22 -45.85
C SER A 24 -26.25 25.27 -44.90
N ASN A 25 -25.47 24.91 -43.88
CA ASN A 25 -24.85 25.89 -42.96
C ASN A 25 -23.34 25.68 -42.68
N VAL A 26 -22.68 24.83 -43.46
CA VAL A 26 -21.28 24.44 -43.27
C VAL A 26 -20.32 25.64 -43.33
N SER A 27 -20.60 26.66 -44.14
CA SER A 27 -19.76 27.87 -44.24
C SER A 27 -19.83 28.77 -43.02
N GLY A 28 -20.98 28.83 -42.33
CA GLY A 28 -21.15 29.64 -41.12
C GLY A 28 -20.40 29.05 -39.93
N ASP A 29 -20.51 27.73 -39.77
CA ASP A 29 -19.86 27.00 -38.67
C ASP A 29 -18.33 27.02 -38.77
N ILE A 30 -17.80 26.94 -40.01
CA ILE A 30 -16.36 27.06 -40.27
C ILE A 30 -15.83 28.47 -39.93
N ALA A 31 -16.59 29.51 -40.25
CA ALA A 31 -16.21 30.89 -39.93
C ALA A 31 -16.17 31.14 -38.42
N VAL A 32 -17.15 30.59 -37.67
CA VAL A 32 -17.17 30.65 -36.21
C VAL A 32 -15.98 29.88 -35.61
N ALA A 33 -15.68 28.68 -36.12
CA ALA A 33 -14.55 27.88 -35.67
C ALA A 33 -13.18 28.57 -35.91
N LEU A 34 -13.01 29.23 -37.04
CA LEU A 34 -11.79 30.02 -37.32
C LEU A 34 -11.67 31.23 -36.39
N ALA A 35 -12.80 31.87 -36.05
CA ALA A 35 -12.81 33.00 -35.11
C ALA A 35 -12.43 32.57 -33.68
N THR A 36 -12.90 31.41 -33.21
CA THR A 36 -12.49 30.85 -31.90
C THR A 36 -11.05 30.36 -31.88
N LEU A 37 -10.50 29.91 -33.01
CA LEU A 37 -9.07 29.55 -33.11
C LEU A 37 -8.15 30.76 -33.24
N ALA A 38 -8.67 31.92 -33.61
CA ALA A 38 -7.89 33.16 -33.63
C ALA A 38 -7.63 33.73 -32.23
N SER A 39 -8.53 33.49 -31.25
CA SER A 39 -8.39 34.04 -29.89
C SER A 39 -7.16 33.54 -29.09
N PRO A 40 -6.68 32.30 -29.22
CA PRO A 40 -5.44 31.81 -28.60
C PRO A 40 -4.17 32.19 -29.38
N GLY A 41 -4.28 32.86 -30.54
CA GLY A 41 -3.13 33.34 -31.32
C GLY A 41 -2.86 32.61 -32.65
N TYR A 42 -3.70 31.66 -33.07
CA TYR A 42 -3.57 31.04 -34.39
C TYR A 42 -4.17 31.94 -35.47
N THR A 43 -3.36 32.87 -35.99
CA THR A 43 -3.77 33.83 -37.02
C THR A 43 -3.36 33.35 -38.43
N GLY A 44 -4.20 33.61 -39.44
CA GLY A 44 -3.91 33.29 -40.84
C GLY A 44 -4.42 31.94 -41.36
N LEU A 45 -5.18 31.18 -40.56
CA LEU A 45 -5.75 29.89 -40.96
C LEU A 45 -6.84 30.05 -42.02
N ARG A 46 -6.72 29.30 -43.12
CA ARG A 46 -7.71 29.19 -44.19
C ARG A 46 -8.59 27.95 -43.99
N GLN A 47 -9.74 27.90 -44.66
CA GLN A 47 -10.63 26.74 -44.63
C GLN A 47 -9.91 25.43 -45.05
N GLU A 48 -8.88 25.53 -45.89
CA GLU A 48 -8.05 24.41 -46.35
C GLU A 48 -7.17 23.85 -45.22
N ASP A 49 -6.68 24.71 -44.32
CA ASP A 49 -5.82 24.32 -43.21
C ASP A 49 -6.59 23.52 -42.14
N LEU A 50 -7.89 23.77 -41.99
CA LEU A 50 -8.76 22.98 -41.11
C LEU A 50 -8.84 21.52 -41.56
N ARG A 51 -8.68 21.24 -42.86
CA ARG A 51 -8.63 19.88 -43.38
C ARG A 51 -7.32 19.19 -43.03
N ALA A 52 -6.21 19.94 -42.98
CA ALA A 52 -4.91 19.43 -42.57
C ALA A 52 -4.84 19.08 -41.08
N ILE A 53 -5.61 19.79 -40.22
CA ILE A 53 -5.72 19.49 -38.77
C ILE A 53 -6.38 18.12 -38.53
N ASN A 54 -7.24 17.66 -39.43
CA ASN A 54 -7.93 16.38 -39.34
C ASN A 54 -7.21 15.25 -40.09
N LEU A 55 -5.91 15.41 -40.39
CA LEU A 55 -5.17 14.32 -41.02
C LEU A 55 -4.97 13.20 -39.99
N PRO A 56 -5.40 11.97 -40.27
CA PRO A 56 -5.21 10.86 -39.34
C PRO A 56 -3.72 10.64 -39.15
N ASP A 57 -3.29 10.65 -37.88
CA ASP A 57 -1.90 10.38 -37.51
C ASP A 57 -1.48 9.00 -38.05
N GLU A 58 -0.36 8.95 -38.77
CA GLU A 58 0.17 7.73 -39.36
C GLU A 58 0.53 6.68 -38.29
N TYR A 59 0.82 7.11 -37.05
CA TYR A 59 1.17 6.25 -35.92
C TYR A 59 0.03 6.04 -34.92
N GLN A 60 -1.21 6.37 -35.28
CA GLN A 60 -2.36 6.25 -34.36
C GLN A 60 -2.52 4.84 -33.78
N ARG A 61 -2.17 3.81 -34.55
CA ARG A 61 -2.25 2.41 -34.12
C ARG A 61 -1.19 2.10 -33.06
N GLU A 62 0.03 2.53 -33.32
CA GLU A 62 1.21 2.37 -32.47
C GLU A 62 1.00 3.09 -31.14
N LEU A 63 0.52 4.34 -31.18
CA LEU A 63 0.18 5.12 -29.98
C LEU A 63 -0.90 4.44 -29.15
N LYS A 64 -1.92 3.86 -29.79
CA LYS A 64 -2.96 3.10 -29.09
C LYS A 64 -2.40 1.88 -28.38
N VAL A 65 -1.55 1.10 -29.04
CA VAL A 65 -0.90 -0.07 -28.42
C VAL A 65 0.00 0.36 -27.27
N MET A 66 0.78 1.43 -27.43
CA MET A 66 1.63 1.95 -26.35
C MET A 66 0.79 2.44 -25.15
N ALA A 67 -0.35 3.08 -25.40
CA ALA A 67 -1.28 3.49 -24.35
C ALA A 67 -1.90 2.29 -23.63
N GLU A 68 -2.32 1.26 -24.37
CA GLU A 68 -2.88 0.02 -23.81
C GLU A 68 -1.86 -0.71 -22.94
N VAL A 69 -0.63 -0.91 -23.45
CA VAL A 69 0.46 -1.55 -22.70
C VAL A 69 0.77 -0.76 -21.43
N ARG A 70 0.88 0.57 -21.52
CA ARG A 70 1.11 1.43 -20.34
C ARG A 70 -0.01 1.29 -19.31
N SER A 71 -1.26 1.30 -19.75
CA SER A 71 -2.41 1.16 -18.84
C SER A 71 -2.42 -0.20 -18.13
N TYR A 72 -2.04 -1.27 -18.85
CA TYR A 72 -1.93 -2.61 -18.29
C TYR A 72 -0.82 -2.68 -17.23
N PHE A 73 0.35 -2.12 -17.51
CA PHE A 73 1.44 -2.07 -16.54
C PHE A 73 1.08 -1.25 -15.30
N GLU A 74 0.38 -0.13 -15.46
CA GLU A 74 -0.04 0.72 -14.35
C GLU A 74 -0.95 -0.03 -13.36
N VAL A 75 -1.92 -0.78 -13.86
CA VAL A 75 -2.81 -1.58 -13.01
C VAL A 75 -2.08 -2.81 -12.45
N SER A 76 -1.22 -3.45 -13.24
CA SER A 76 -0.56 -4.69 -12.83
C SER A 76 0.48 -4.46 -11.74
N TYR A 77 1.27 -3.37 -11.81
CA TYR A 77 2.27 -3.11 -10.77
C TYR A 77 1.62 -2.78 -9.42
N GLN A 78 0.49 -2.07 -9.42
CA GLN A 78 -0.27 -1.79 -8.18
C GLN A 78 -0.71 -3.10 -7.53
N ARG A 79 -1.31 -4.02 -8.31
CA ARG A 79 -1.71 -5.35 -7.81
C ARG A 79 -0.55 -6.15 -7.24
N VAL A 80 0.60 -6.14 -7.91
CA VAL A 80 1.80 -6.84 -7.45
C VAL A 80 2.29 -6.23 -6.13
N THR A 81 2.30 -4.90 -6.04
CA THR A 81 2.72 -4.15 -4.85
C THR A 81 1.83 -4.44 -3.65
N ASP A 82 0.52 -4.65 -3.85
CA ASP A 82 -0.40 -5.00 -2.76
C ASP A 82 -0.39 -6.50 -2.42
N THR A 83 -0.31 -7.36 -3.45
CA THR A 83 -0.45 -8.81 -3.28
C THR A 83 0.81 -9.43 -2.66
N ILE A 84 2.01 -8.99 -3.03
CA ILE A 84 3.25 -9.57 -2.51
C ILE A 84 3.35 -9.40 -0.97
N PRO A 85 3.22 -8.19 -0.41
CA PRO A 85 3.24 -8.00 1.04
C PRO A 85 2.11 -8.76 1.75
N LEU A 86 0.92 -8.82 1.16
CA LEU A 86 -0.20 -9.58 1.72
C LEU A 86 0.13 -11.09 1.80
N VAL A 87 0.73 -11.65 0.76
CA VAL A 87 1.14 -13.05 0.73
C VAL A 87 2.23 -13.30 1.78
N ILE A 88 3.22 -12.40 1.91
CA ILE A 88 4.27 -12.51 2.93
C ILE A 88 3.67 -12.47 4.33
N ASP A 89 2.75 -11.54 4.61
CA ASP A 89 2.10 -11.44 5.92
C ASP A 89 1.38 -12.74 6.29
N VAL A 90 0.59 -13.29 5.36
CA VAL A 90 -0.18 -14.51 5.63
C VAL A 90 0.70 -15.76 5.68
N LYS A 91 1.61 -15.93 4.72
CA LYS A 91 2.39 -17.17 4.55
C LYS A 91 3.62 -17.22 5.44
N PHE A 92 4.17 -16.08 5.83
CA PHE A 92 5.35 -16.01 6.67
C PHE A 92 5.00 -15.51 8.06
N VAL A 93 4.59 -14.25 8.21
CA VAL A 93 4.45 -13.63 9.54
C VAL A 93 3.41 -14.36 10.40
N LYS A 94 2.20 -14.54 9.87
CA LYS A 94 1.10 -15.22 10.57
C LYS A 94 1.36 -16.71 10.75
N ALA A 95 1.93 -17.37 9.74
CA ALA A 95 2.26 -18.79 9.84
C ALA A 95 3.32 -19.06 10.92
N VAL A 96 4.42 -18.29 10.91
CA VAL A 96 5.47 -18.39 11.91
C VAL A 96 4.92 -18.07 13.30
N SER A 97 4.12 -17.01 13.46
CA SER A 97 3.51 -16.69 14.76
C SER A 97 2.66 -17.83 15.31
N LYS A 98 1.88 -18.50 14.45
CA LYS A 98 1.06 -19.65 14.82
C LYS A 98 1.90 -20.87 15.19
N ASP A 99 2.95 -21.14 14.44
CA ASP A 99 3.73 -22.38 14.56
C ASP A 99 4.91 -22.26 15.55
N LEU A 100 5.31 -21.04 15.91
CA LEU A 100 6.43 -20.79 16.83
C LEU A 100 6.17 -21.36 18.22
N SER A 101 4.99 -21.10 18.80
CA SER A 101 4.64 -21.59 20.14
C SER A 101 4.70 -23.11 20.25
N PRO A 102 4.00 -23.90 19.40
CA PRO A 102 4.11 -25.36 19.46
C PRO A 102 5.51 -25.86 19.12
N PHE A 103 6.24 -25.19 18.21
CA PHE A 103 7.61 -25.52 17.88
C PHE A 103 8.58 -25.34 19.06
N LEU A 104 8.44 -24.27 19.84
CA LEU A 104 9.27 -24.05 21.03
C LEU A 104 8.97 -25.09 22.10
N VAL A 105 7.70 -25.42 22.33
CA VAL A 105 7.31 -26.45 23.30
C VAL A 105 7.89 -27.81 22.92
N SER A 106 7.84 -28.17 21.63
CA SER A 106 8.39 -29.44 21.15
C SER A 106 9.93 -29.45 21.17
N THR A 107 10.57 -28.37 20.73
CA THR A 107 12.04 -28.30 20.61
C THR A 107 12.73 -28.18 21.97
N LEU A 108 12.16 -27.39 22.88
CA LEU A 108 12.62 -27.34 24.26
C LEU A 108 12.19 -28.59 25.04
N ASP A 109 11.31 -29.41 24.47
CA ASP A 109 10.83 -30.70 24.99
C ASP A 109 10.39 -30.57 26.48
N LEU A 110 9.58 -29.53 26.74
CA LEU A 110 9.16 -29.13 28.08
C LEU A 110 8.19 -30.13 28.74
N GLY A 111 7.73 -31.15 28.00
CA GLY A 111 6.78 -32.16 28.45
C GLY A 111 7.37 -33.55 28.73
N SER A 112 8.68 -33.77 28.54
CA SER A 112 9.29 -35.07 28.80
C SER A 112 9.59 -35.34 30.27
N THR A 113 9.89 -36.60 30.59
CA THR A 113 10.29 -37.02 31.95
C THR A 113 11.56 -36.32 32.44
N ASN A 114 12.42 -35.86 31.52
CA ASN A 114 13.65 -35.11 31.81
C ASN A 114 13.48 -33.59 31.73
N ALA A 115 12.27 -33.08 31.46
CA ALA A 115 12.00 -31.65 31.28
C ALA A 115 12.48 -30.82 32.47
N ARG A 116 12.31 -31.29 33.71
CA ARG A 116 12.73 -30.57 34.91
C ARG A 116 14.24 -30.30 34.95
N SER A 117 15.05 -31.28 34.58
CA SER A 117 16.51 -31.15 34.56
C SER A 117 16.97 -30.18 33.46
N ARG A 118 16.38 -30.27 32.26
CA ARG A 118 16.72 -29.37 31.15
C ARG A 118 16.23 -27.94 31.38
N CYS A 119 15.03 -27.76 31.92
CA CYS A 119 14.55 -26.44 32.35
C CYS A 119 15.49 -25.80 33.39
N ALA A 120 15.97 -26.58 34.36
CA ALA A 120 16.96 -26.08 35.32
C ALA A 120 18.27 -25.64 34.63
N SER A 121 18.70 -26.35 33.58
CA SER A 121 19.86 -25.95 32.78
C SER A 121 19.60 -24.71 31.92
N TYR A 122 18.42 -24.56 31.32
CA TYR A 122 18.08 -23.38 30.51
C TYR A 122 17.93 -22.11 31.36
N LEU A 123 17.47 -22.26 32.60
CA LEU A 123 17.31 -21.17 33.56
C LEU A 123 18.55 -20.96 34.44
N ALA A 124 19.60 -21.77 34.26
CA ALA A 124 20.83 -21.62 35.02
C ALA A 124 21.49 -20.28 34.68
N GLU A 125 21.75 -19.49 35.72
CA GLU A 125 22.40 -18.19 35.55
C GLU A 125 23.87 -18.36 35.23
N GLU A 126 24.37 -17.44 34.41
CA GLU A 126 25.80 -17.33 34.19
C GLU A 126 26.50 -16.90 35.50
N PRO A 127 27.66 -17.48 35.85
CA PRO A 127 28.31 -17.26 37.14
C PRO A 127 28.55 -15.79 37.48
N HIS A 128 28.87 -14.96 36.48
CA HIS A 128 29.12 -13.53 36.70
C HIS A 128 27.84 -12.77 37.10
N ILE A 129 26.67 -13.16 36.57
CA ILE A 129 25.37 -12.56 36.89
C ILE A 129 24.96 -12.97 38.31
N ALA A 130 25.16 -14.25 38.64
CA ALA A 130 24.86 -14.78 39.97
C ALA A 130 25.70 -14.08 41.05
N GLU A 131 27.00 -13.88 40.80
CA GLU A 131 27.89 -13.16 41.70
C GLU A 131 27.47 -11.69 41.86
N LYS A 132 27.18 -11.01 40.74
CA LYS A 132 26.70 -9.62 40.78
C LYS A 132 25.39 -9.49 41.53
N ARG A 133 24.45 -10.42 41.34
CA ARG A 133 23.20 -10.44 42.12
C ARG A 133 23.50 -10.59 43.60
N LYS A 134 24.35 -11.54 43.99
CA LYS A 134 24.73 -11.75 45.40
C LYS A 134 25.34 -10.49 46.02
N GLN A 135 26.25 -9.82 45.30
CA GLN A 135 26.87 -8.58 45.76
C GLN A 135 25.83 -7.46 45.95
N LEU A 136 24.93 -7.28 44.99
CA LEU A 136 23.89 -6.25 45.06
C LEU A 136 22.86 -6.52 46.16
N THR A 137 22.44 -7.78 46.33
CA THR A 137 21.52 -8.17 47.41
C THR A 137 22.15 -7.92 48.77
N ALA A 138 23.42 -8.32 48.97
CA ALA A 138 24.12 -8.05 50.23
C ALA A 138 24.27 -6.55 50.52
N LYS A 139 24.55 -5.75 49.48
CA LYS A 139 24.61 -4.29 49.61
C LYS A 139 23.24 -3.69 49.96
N LYS A 140 22.17 -4.20 49.34
CA LYS A 140 20.79 -3.79 49.62
C LYS A 140 20.43 -4.10 51.07
N GLU A 141 20.63 -5.33 51.53
CA GLU A 141 20.36 -5.75 52.91
C GLU A 141 21.10 -4.87 53.91
N ARG A 142 22.39 -4.60 53.65
CA ARG A 142 23.19 -3.70 54.50
C ARG A 142 22.58 -2.29 54.58
N LEU A 143 22.13 -1.73 53.46
CA LEU A 143 21.51 -0.41 53.43
C LEU A 143 20.15 -0.41 54.14
N GLU A 144 19.34 -1.45 53.95
CA GLU A 144 18.06 -1.62 54.66
C GLU A 144 18.27 -1.71 56.17
N THR A 145 19.27 -2.46 56.64
CA THR A 145 19.62 -2.50 58.07
C THR A 145 20.03 -1.12 58.58
N VAL A 146 20.86 -0.39 57.84
CA VAL A 146 21.26 0.98 58.25
C VAL A 146 20.03 1.89 58.34
N ILE A 147 19.10 1.79 57.40
CA ILE A 147 17.86 2.57 57.43
C ILE A 147 17.01 2.20 58.66
N THR A 148 16.83 0.90 58.94
CA THR A 148 16.03 0.48 60.10
C THR A 148 16.65 0.94 61.42
N GLU A 149 17.97 0.87 61.54
CA GLU A 149 18.67 1.38 62.72
C GLU A 149 18.51 2.90 62.83
N LEU A 150 18.70 3.66 61.73
CA LEU A 150 18.49 5.11 61.73
C LEU A 150 17.07 5.51 62.13
N MET A 151 16.05 4.79 61.67
CA MET A 151 14.66 4.99 62.09
C MET A 151 14.46 4.67 63.59
N ASN A 152 15.10 3.61 64.10
CA ASN A 152 15.04 3.26 65.52
C ASN A 152 15.73 4.30 66.42
N PHE A 153 16.78 4.98 65.93
CA PHE A 153 17.48 6.03 66.66
C PHE A 153 16.70 7.35 66.80
N GLY A 154 15.53 7.48 66.16
CA GLY A 154 14.59 8.58 66.42
C GLY A 154 14.92 9.90 65.72
N LEU A 155 14.82 9.88 64.38
CA LEU A 155 14.42 11.04 63.58
C LEU A 155 13.03 10.77 62.98
#